data_AF-A0A968H8K3-F1
#
_entry.id   AF-A0A968H8K3-F1
#
_cell.length_a   1.000
_cell.length_b   1.000
_cell.length_c   1.000
_cell.angle_alpha   90.00
_cell.angle_beta   90.00
_cell.angle_gamma   90.00
#
_symmetry.space_group_name_H-M   'P 1'
#
loop_
_entity.id
_entity.type
_entity.pdbx_description
1 polymer ?
#
loop_
_entity_poly.entity_id
_entity_poly.type
_entity_poly.pdbx_seq_one_letter_code
_entity_poly.pdbx_strand_id
1 'polypeptide(L)'
;MRTLTFGKRLLLFCLTVFLVTGVLAVLNWLPSLVQKQTMKKFSSIDAAEKQLRVKHLFLPTLIPEDLRIVWPPAEIYAQDVPFSAFIMHLKYKDSNGIGLVIQQTDADAPYQIEPLIKVKTVTAGSQIFIKDRKAVLVPAVCDDDIPCNEVSWNEGGTIITLICKCSAQEVVKIAASTLPEP
;
A
#
# COMPACT_ATOMS: atom_id res chain seq x y z
N MET A 1 -15.03 -11.85 -66.03
CA MET A 1 -15.40 -10.82 -65.01
C MET A 1 -16.01 -11.49 -63.77
N ARG A 2 -15.20 -11.98 -62.82
CA ARG A 2 -15.69 -12.50 -61.51
C ARG A 2 -14.71 -12.22 -60.35
N THR A 3 -13.46 -11.87 -60.68
CA THR A 3 -12.38 -11.53 -59.74
C THR A 3 -12.52 -10.13 -59.14
N LEU A 4 -13.10 -9.17 -59.87
CA LEU A 4 -13.25 -7.78 -59.41
C LEU A 4 -14.19 -7.64 -58.19
N THR A 5 -15.20 -8.50 -58.10
CA THR A 5 -16.17 -8.54 -56.99
C THR A 5 -15.62 -9.24 -55.75
N PHE A 6 -14.71 -10.21 -55.93
CA PHE A 6 -14.09 -10.92 -54.81
C PHE A 6 -13.08 -10.03 -54.08
N GLY A 7 -12.24 -9.30 -54.84
CA GLY A 7 -11.28 -8.34 -54.27
C GLY A 7 -11.94 -7.22 -53.45
N LYS A 8 -13.05 -6.65 -53.94
CA LYS A 8 -13.82 -5.63 -53.19
C LYS A 8 -14.42 -6.17 -51.89
N ARG A 9 -14.93 -7.40 -51.89
CA ARG A 9 -15.48 -8.05 -50.69
C ARG A 9 -14.39 -8.37 -49.66
N LEU A 10 -13.23 -8.83 -50.12
CA LEU A 10 -12.07 -9.09 -49.27
C LEU A 10 -11.53 -7.81 -48.63
N LEU A 11 -11.44 -6.72 -49.41
CA LEU A 11 -10.98 -5.42 -48.91
C LEU A 11 -11.94 -4.84 -47.86
N LEU A 12 -13.26 -4.91 -48.11
CA LEU A 12 -14.28 -4.54 -47.12
C LEU A 12 -14.16 -5.39 -45.85
N PHE A 13 -13.97 -6.70 -45.97
CA PHE A 13 -13.79 -7.58 -44.82
C PHE A 13 -12.56 -7.20 -44.00
N CYS A 14 -11.40 -7.01 -44.63
CA CYS A 14 -10.17 -6.58 -43.96
C CYS A 14 -10.34 -5.22 -43.26
N LEU A 15 -11.01 -4.27 -43.91
CA LEU A 15 -11.30 -2.96 -43.33
C LEU A 15 -12.22 -3.07 -42.10
N THR A 16 -13.22 -3.95 -42.16
CA THR A 16 -14.13 -4.20 -41.04
C THR A 16 -13.39 -4.84 -39.87
N VAL A 17 -12.53 -5.84 -40.15
CA VAL A 17 -11.70 -6.50 -39.13
C VAL A 17 -10.76 -5.48 -38.48
N PHE A 18 -10.06 -4.66 -39.27
CA PHE A 18 -9.15 -3.63 -38.76
C PHE A 18 -9.86 -2.58 -37.90
N LEU A 19 -11.06 -2.17 -38.29
CA LEU A 19 -11.88 -1.24 -37.52
C LEU A 19 -12.32 -1.86 -36.19
N VAL A 20 -12.76 -3.12 -36.22
CA VAL A 20 -13.16 -3.87 -35.02
C VAL A 20 -11.95 -4.07 -34.08
N THR A 21 -10.77 -4.49 -34.58
CA THR A 21 -9.57 -4.62 -33.74
C THR A 21 -9.07 -3.28 -33.22
N GLY A 22 -9.16 -2.21 -33.99
CA GLY A 22 -8.84 -0.85 -33.53
C GLY A 22 -9.73 -0.43 -32.37
N VAL A 23 -11.05 -0.61 -32.49
CA VAL A 23 -12.01 -0.30 -31.41
C VAL A 23 -11.76 -1.18 -30.19
N LEU A 24 -11.53 -2.48 -30.37
CA LEU A 24 -11.20 -3.39 -29.28
C LEU A 24 -9.88 -3.02 -28.59
N ALA A 25 -8.86 -2.61 -29.32
CA ALA A 25 -7.59 -2.16 -28.75
C ALA A 25 -7.78 -0.89 -27.89
N VAL A 26 -8.58 0.07 -28.35
CA VAL A 26 -8.91 1.28 -27.59
C VAL A 26 -9.74 0.94 -26.35
N LEU A 27 -10.77 0.09 -26.50
CA LEU A 27 -11.60 -0.36 -25.37
C LEU A 27 -10.83 -1.20 -24.35
N ASN A 28 -9.80 -1.93 -24.77
CA ASN A 28 -8.92 -2.68 -23.87
C ASN A 28 -7.88 -1.77 -23.19
N TRP A 29 -7.55 -0.63 -23.80
CA TRP A 29 -6.63 0.35 -23.20
C TRP A 29 -7.31 1.29 -22.20
N LEU A 30 -8.60 1.57 -22.36
CA LEU A 30 -9.41 2.40 -21.46
C LEU A 30 -9.42 1.96 -19.97
N PRO A 31 -9.59 0.67 -19.63
CA PRO A 31 -9.54 0.19 -18.25
C PRO A 31 -8.21 0.53 -17.57
N SER A 32 -7.10 0.48 -18.30
CA SER A 32 -5.76 0.78 -17.75
C SER A 32 -5.57 2.27 -17.40
N LEU A 33 -6.31 3.17 -18.05
CA LEU A 33 -6.28 4.61 -17.78
C LEU A 33 -7.30 5.04 -16.70
N VAL A 34 -8.40 4.30 -16.56
CA VAL A 34 -9.50 4.61 -15.64
C VAL A 34 -9.35 3.89 -14.30
N GLN A 35 -8.52 2.86 -14.21
CA GLN A 35 -8.10 2.27 -12.94
C GLN A 35 -7.08 3.19 -12.24
N LYS A 36 -7.51 4.44 -11.98
CA LYS A 36 -6.92 5.24 -10.91
C LYS A 36 -7.17 4.45 -9.63
N GLN A 37 -6.13 3.77 -9.18
CA GLN A 37 -6.02 3.00 -7.94
C GLN A 37 -6.18 3.91 -6.72
N THR A 38 -7.34 4.56 -6.59
CA THR A 38 -7.64 5.40 -5.45
C THR A 38 -8.08 4.52 -4.31
N MET A 39 -7.15 4.27 -3.40
CA MET A 39 -7.50 3.75 -2.08
C MET A 39 -8.64 4.58 -1.51
N LYS A 40 -9.67 3.90 -1.02
CA LYS A 40 -10.83 4.54 -0.42
C LYS A 40 -10.45 5.02 0.97
N LYS A 41 -10.83 6.26 1.31
CA LYS A 41 -10.71 6.79 2.68
C LYS A 41 -11.83 6.24 3.57
N PHE A 42 -11.46 5.84 4.78
CA PHE A 42 -12.38 5.33 5.80
C PHE A 42 -12.36 6.24 7.03
N SER A 43 -13.52 6.32 7.70
CA SER A 43 -13.71 7.14 8.92
C SER A 43 -13.33 6.42 10.20
N SER A 44 -13.25 5.09 10.19
CA SER A 44 -12.89 4.26 11.35
C SER A 44 -12.26 2.94 10.91
N ILE A 45 -11.56 2.29 11.84
CA ILE A 45 -10.95 0.97 11.65
C ILE A 45 -12.04 -0.07 11.37
N ASP A 46 -13.10 -0.11 12.17
CA ASP A 46 -14.24 -1.03 11.99
C ASP A 46 -14.89 -0.90 10.60
N ALA A 47 -15.01 0.33 10.09
CA ALA A 47 -15.56 0.58 8.76
C ALA A 47 -14.65 0.04 7.65
N ALA A 48 -13.33 0.14 7.84
CA ALA A 48 -12.35 -0.41 6.92
C ALA A 48 -12.39 -1.95 6.94
N GLU A 49 -12.37 -2.58 8.12
CA GLU A 49 -12.45 -4.04 8.28
C GLU A 49 -13.69 -4.62 7.61
N LYS A 50 -14.87 -4.03 7.90
CA LYS A 50 -16.15 -4.51 7.36
C LYS A 50 -16.20 -4.44 5.83
N GLN A 51 -15.60 -3.42 5.23
CA GLN A 51 -15.68 -3.19 3.80
C GLN A 51 -14.65 -3.98 3.00
N LEU A 52 -13.42 -4.08 3.51
CA LEU A 52 -12.31 -4.67 2.79
C LEU A 52 -12.28 -6.19 2.83
N ARG A 53 -13.10 -6.82 3.68
CA ARG A 53 -13.07 -8.28 3.91
C ARG A 53 -11.65 -8.78 4.24
N VAL A 54 -10.75 -7.91 4.71
CA VAL A 54 -9.41 -8.31 5.13
C VAL A 54 -9.59 -9.27 6.29
N LYS A 55 -8.99 -10.45 6.19
CA LYS A 55 -9.17 -11.50 7.19
C LYS A 55 -8.70 -11.04 8.57
N HIS A 56 -7.60 -10.26 8.62
CA HIS A 56 -7.04 -9.70 9.85
C HIS A 56 -6.28 -8.40 9.55
N LEU A 57 -6.54 -7.34 10.33
CA LEU A 57 -5.69 -6.15 10.40
C LEU A 57 -4.71 -6.31 11.56
N PHE A 58 -3.42 -6.11 11.29
CA PHE A 58 -2.36 -6.11 12.30
C PHE A 58 -2.18 -4.72 12.89
N LEU A 59 -2.80 -4.47 14.05
CA LEU A 59 -2.78 -3.18 14.72
C LEU A 59 -1.89 -3.24 15.97
N PRO A 60 -1.08 -2.21 16.24
CA PRO A 60 -0.27 -2.16 17.45
C PRO A 60 -1.19 -2.02 18.67
N THR A 61 -0.95 -2.85 19.67
CA THR A 61 -1.65 -2.76 20.97
C THR A 61 -1.00 -1.75 21.91
N LEU A 62 0.24 -1.34 21.62
CA LEU A 62 1.00 -0.36 22.39
C LEU A 62 1.61 0.69 21.46
N ILE A 63 1.32 1.95 21.76
CA ILE A 63 2.03 3.11 21.22
C ILE A 63 2.64 3.85 22.42
N PRO A 64 3.98 3.99 22.48
CA PRO A 64 4.65 4.68 23.58
C PRO A 64 4.11 6.11 23.80
N GLU A 65 3.80 6.48 25.05
CA GLU A 65 3.18 7.77 25.38
C GLU A 65 4.11 8.96 25.12
N ASP A 66 5.41 8.75 25.27
CA ASP A 66 6.49 9.72 25.00
C ASP A 66 6.53 10.16 23.53
N LEU A 67 6.07 9.32 22.60
CA LEU A 67 5.92 9.69 21.19
C LEU A 67 4.76 10.65 20.94
N ARG A 68 3.84 10.82 21.90
CA ARG A 68 2.67 11.71 21.79
C ARG A 68 1.85 11.47 20.52
N ILE A 69 1.79 10.24 20.02
CA ILE A 69 1.01 9.88 18.84
C ILE A 69 -0.45 9.61 19.27
N VAL A 70 -1.40 10.16 18.51
CA VAL A 70 -2.83 10.04 18.81
C VAL A 70 -3.39 8.75 18.22
N TRP A 71 -4.10 8.00 19.06
CA TRP A 71 -5.00 6.95 18.67
C TRP A 71 -6.45 7.41 18.88
N PRO A 72 -7.41 7.12 17.99
CA PRO A 72 -7.31 6.34 16.74
C PRO A 72 -6.57 7.08 15.61
N PRO A 73 -6.18 6.37 14.52
CA PRO A 73 -5.56 6.98 13.34
C PRO A 73 -6.39 8.12 12.75
N ALA A 74 -5.71 9.17 12.29
CA ALA A 74 -6.37 10.35 11.72
C ALA A 74 -6.93 10.07 10.32
N GLU A 75 -6.24 9.22 9.57
CA GLU A 75 -6.66 8.82 8.23
C GLU A 75 -6.40 7.33 8.03
N ILE A 76 -7.37 6.67 7.41
CA ILE A 76 -7.30 5.26 7.05
C ILE A 76 -7.65 5.20 5.58
N TYR A 77 -6.78 4.57 4.78
CA TYR A 77 -7.03 4.33 3.37
C TYR A 77 -6.86 2.85 3.08
N ALA A 78 -7.70 2.33 2.20
CA ALA A 78 -7.56 0.96 1.81
C ALA A 78 -8.19 0.63 0.46
N GLN A 79 -7.76 -0.49 -0.10
CA GLN A 79 -8.29 -1.08 -1.32
C GLN A 79 -8.31 -2.61 -1.16
N ASP A 80 -9.22 -3.24 -1.88
CA ASP A 80 -9.31 -4.71 -1.99
C ASP A 80 -9.01 -5.19 -3.42
N VAL A 81 -9.10 -4.28 -4.40
CA VAL A 81 -8.89 -4.55 -5.82
C VAL A 81 -7.87 -3.56 -6.38
N PRO A 82 -6.84 -4.00 -7.12
CA PRO A 82 -6.59 -5.38 -7.57
C PRO A 82 -5.95 -6.30 -6.51
N PHE A 83 -5.54 -5.78 -5.36
CA PHE A 83 -5.00 -6.52 -4.23
C PHE A 83 -5.36 -5.82 -2.93
N SER A 84 -5.28 -6.55 -1.82
CA SER A 84 -5.52 -6.03 -0.48
C SER A 84 -4.39 -5.11 -0.06
N ALA A 85 -4.75 -3.86 0.24
CA ALA A 85 -3.79 -2.87 0.71
C ALA A 85 -4.47 -1.92 1.70
N PHE A 86 -3.76 -1.58 2.76
CA PHE A 86 -4.25 -0.80 3.87
C PHE A 86 -3.14 0.11 4.39
N ILE A 87 -3.45 1.38 4.63
CA ILE A 87 -2.53 2.35 5.20
C ILE A 87 -3.26 3.20 6.24
N MET A 88 -2.60 3.41 7.38
CA MET A 88 -3.06 4.33 8.41
C MET A 88 -2.01 5.38 8.68
N HIS A 89 -2.48 6.61 8.87
CA HIS A 89 -1.67 7.74 9.29
C HIS A 89 -2.06 8.17 10.69
N LEU A 90 -1.10 8.14 11.60
CA LEU A 90 -1.27 8.60 12.97
C LEU A 90 -0.53 9.92 13.16
N LYS A 91 -1.25 10.90 13.68
CA LYS A 91 -0.73 12.24 13.94
C LYS A 91 -0.13 12.35 15.34
N TYR A 92 0.79 13.29 15.51
CA TYR A 92 1.15 13.76 16.84
C TYR A 92 -0.04 14.48 17.52
N LYS A 93 -0.06 14.50 18.85
CA LYS A 93 -1.11 15.15 19.66
C LYS A 93 -1.11 16.66 19.52
N ASP A 94 0.07 17.24 19.33
CA ASP A 94 0.28 18.69 19.37
C ASP A 94 0.64 19.28 18.01
N SER A 95 0.62 18.46 16.95
CA SER A 95 0.86 18.94 15.60
C SER A 95 0.04 18.17 14.57
N ASN A 96 -0.16 18.78 13.40
CA ASN A 96 -0.78 18.09 12.26
C ASN A 96 0.17 17.11 11.55
N GLY A 97 1.42 16.98 12.02
CA GLY A 97 2.41 16.08 11.43
C GLY A 97 2.08 14.60 11.68
N ILE A 98 2.40 13.76 10.70
CA ILE A 98 2.32 12.30 10.81
C ILE A 98 3.56 11.79 11.55
N GLY A 99 3.34 11.09 12.67
CA GLY A 99 4.40 10.50 13.49
C GLY A 99 4.61 9.01 13.24
N LEU A 100 3.55 8.30 12.85
CA LEU A 100 3.58 6.87 12.54
C LEU A 100 2.68 6.57 11.34
N VAL A 101 3.19 5.75 10.44
CA VAL A 101 2.45 5.14 9.34
C VAL A 101 2.48 3.63 9.53
N ILE A 102 1.31 3.02 9.36
CA ILE A 102 1.14 1.57 9.40
C ILE A 102 0.63 1.16 8.02
N GLN A 103 1.38 0.34 7.31
CA GLN A 103 1.02 -0.19 6.00
C GLN A 103 0.90 -1.70 6.09
N GLN A 104 -0.11 -2.24 5.41
CA GLN A 104 -0.32 -3.66 5.24
C GLN A 104 -0.69 -3.90 3.78
N THR A 105 0.10 -4.69 3.08
CA THR A 105 -0.10 -4.99 1.67
C THR A 105 0.02 -6.49 1.44
N ASP A 106 -0.75 -7.00 0.49
CA ASP A 106 -0.54 -8.34 -0.03
C ASP A 106 0.93 -8.52 -0.48
N ALA A 107 1.57 -9.63 -0.12
CA ALA A 107 2.95 -9.92 -0.47
C ALA A 107 3.15 -10.06 -1.99
N ASP A 108 2.09 -10.43 -2.72
CA ASP A 108 2.10 -10.57 -4.18
C ASP A 108 1.70 -9.26 -4.89
N ALA A 109 1.54 -8.16 -4.16
CA ALA A 109 1.17 -6.87 -4.73
C ALA A 109 2.26 -6.36 -5.70
N PRO A 110 1.89 -5.95 -6.94
CA PRO A 110 2.85 -5.48 -7.95
C PRO A 110 3.48 -4.11 -7.63
N TYR A 111 2.96 -3.38 -6.62
CA TYR A 111 3.54 -2.12 -6.16
C TYR A 111 3.27 -1.92 -4.67
N GLN A 112 4.12 -1.10 -4.04
CA GLN A 112 3.96 -0.65 -2.65
C GLN A 112 3.29 0.72 -2.60
N ILE A 113 2.46 0.93 -1.58
CA ILE A 113 1.80 2.23 -1.36
C ILE A 113 2.85 3.25 -0.92
N GLU A 114 2.91 4.41 -1.57
CA GLU A 114 3.75 5.51 -1.11
C GLU A 114 3.21 6.10 0.21
N PRO A 115 3.99 6.10 1.30
CA PRO A 115 3.58 6.67 2.58
C PRO A 115 3.63 8.20 2.57
N LEU A 116 2.83 8.85 3.43
CA LEU A 116 2.91 10.31 3.64
C LEU A 116 4.22 10.75 4.30
N ILE A 117 4.85 9.86 5.08
CA ILE A 117 6.19 10.10 5.61
C ILE A 117 7.18 9.89 4.47
N LYS A 118 7.68 11.00 3.92
CA LYS A 118 8.68 10.97 2.86
C LYS A 118 10.08 10.76 3.44
N VAL A 119 10.74 9.76 2.89
CA VAL A 119 12.11 9.39 3.25
C VAL A 119 13.08 10.07 2.29
N LYS A 120 14.01 10.84 2.84
CA LYS A 120 15.05 11.58 2.11
C LYS A 120 16.27 10.72 1.85
N THR A 121 16.74 10.02 2.88
CA THR A 121 17.93 9.16 2.80
C THR A 121 17.69 7.85 3.52
N VAL A 122 17.94 6.74 2.83
CA VAL A 122 17.84 5.39 3.38
C VAL A 122 19.25 4.86 3.69
N THR A 123 19.45 4.31 4.88
CA THR A 123 20.66 3.54 5.21
C THR A 123 20.41 2.07 4.87
N ALA A 124 21.48 1.30 4.63
CA ALA A 124 21.37 -0.14 4.41
C ALA A 124 20.56 -0.81 5.54
N GLY A 125 19.53 -1.56 5.15
CA GLY A 125 18.69 -2.28 6.10
C GLY A 125 19.43 -3.43 6.77
N SER A 126 19.06 -3.75 8.00
CA SER A 126 19.54 -4.89 8.74
C SER A 126 18.40 -5.88 9.01
N GLN A 127 18.72 -7.17 8.93
CA GLN A 127 17.79 -8.21 9.35
C GLN A 127 17.79 -8.29 10.88
N ILE A 128 16.60 -8.24 11.46
CA ILE A 128 16.37 -8.36 12.90
C ILE A 128 15.29 -9.42 13.18
N PHE A 129 15.15 -9.79 14.44
CA PHE A 129 14.04 -10.61 14.91
C PHE A 129 13.13 -9.78 15.81
N ILE A 130 11.83 -9.84 15.55
CA ILE A 130 10.78 -9.23 16.36
C ILE A 130 9.93 -10.37 16.89
N LYS A 131 10.08 -10.66 18.19
CA LYS A 131 9.71 -11.98 18.75
C LYS A 131 10.38 -13.08 17.90
N ASP A 132 9.61 -13.95 17.27
CA ASP A 132 10.09 -15.04 16.41
C ASP A 132 9.95 -14.75 14.91
N ARG A 133 9.63 -13.50 14.52
CA ARG A 133 9.47 -13.10 13.11
C ARG A 133 10.74 -12.47 12.58
N LYS A 134 11.15 -12.88 11.38
CA LYS A 134 12.22 -12.20 10.63
C LYS A 134 11.67 -10.89 10.09
N ALA A 135 12.32 -9.79 10.44
CA ALA A 135 11.97 -8.46 10.00
C ALA A 135 13.20 -7.76 9.41
N VAL A 136 12.96 -6.73 8.61
CA VAL A 136 13.99 -5.83 8.09
C VAL A 136 13.78 -4.48 8.77
N LEU A 137 14.82 -4.00 9.45
CA LEU A 137 14.89 -2.65 9.98
C LEU A 137 15.69 -1.80 9.01
N VAL A 138 15.09 -0.71 8.54
CA VAL A 138 15.70 0.25 7.64
C VAL A 138 15.76 1.61 8.35
N PRO A 139 16.93 2.00 8.89
CA PRO A 139 17.13 3.33 9.42
C PRO A 139 17.15 4.36 8.30
N ALA A 140 16.41 5.45 8.46
CA ALA A 140 16.31 6.48 7.46
C ALA A 140 16.26 7.90 8.07
N VAL A 141 16.39 8.89 7.20
CA VAL A 141 16.19 10.31 7.51
C VAL A 141 15.05 10.81 6.63
N CYS A 142 14.09 11.48 7.24
CA CYS A 142 12.91 12.01 6.56
C CYS A 142 13.15 13.42 6.01
N ASP A 143 12.21 13.92 5.20
CA ASP A 143 12.33 15.23 4.52
C ASP A 143 12.62 16.42 5.45
N ASP A 144 12.22 16.32 6.73
CA ASP A 144 12.47 17.35 7.76
C ASP A 144 13.83 17.21 8.47
N ASP A 145 14.74 16.39 7.94
CA ASP A 145 16.03 16.01 8.58
C ASP A 145 15.87 15.33 9.96
N ILE A 146 14.69 14.78 10.22
CA ILE A 146 14.36 14.01 11.43
C ILE A 146 14.62 12.52 11.18
N PRO A 147 15.20 11.77 12.13
CA PRO A 147 15.30 10.32 12.04
C PRO A 147 13.92 9.68 11.85
N CYS A 148 13.81 8.81 10.87
CA CYS A 148 12.65 7.95 10.72
C CYS A 148 13.09 6.53 10.43
N ASN A 149 12.51 5.58 11.16
CA ASN A 149 12.87 4.19 11.06
C ASN A 149 11.71 3.42 10.46
N GLU A 150 12.03 2.55 9.52
CA GLU A 150 11.08 1.63 8.92
C GLU A 150 11.37 0.21 9.42
N VAL A 151 10.32 -0.51 9.78
CA VAL A 151 10.39 -1.93 10.10
C VAL A 151 9.36 -2.65 9.26
N SER A 152 9.79 -3.69 8.54
CA SER A 152 8.89 -4.51 7.73
C SER A 152 9.08 -6.00 7.95
N TRP A 153 7.99 -6.76 7.91
CA TRP A 153 8.00 -8.22 7.99
C TRP A 153 6.82 -8.82 7.21
N ASN A 154 6.90 -10.12 6.94
CA ASN A 154 5.80 -10.86 6.32
C ASN A 154 5.08 -11.69 7.39
N GLU A 155 3.77 -11.51 7.50
CA GLU A 155 2.88 -12.32 8.33
C GLU A 155 1.82 -12.97 7.44
N GLY A 156 1.96 -14.28 7.19
CA GLY A 156 0.93 -15.07 6.52
C GLY A 156 0.56 -14.62 5.10
N GLY A 157 1.49 -14.02 4.35
CA GLY A 157 1.23 -13.48 3.00
C GLY A 157 0.88 -11.98 2.99
N THR A 158 0.90 -11.32 4.14
CA THR A 158 0.75 -9.86 4.25
C THR A 158 2.09 -9.27 4.65
N ILE A 159 2.61 -8.34 3.84
CA ILE A 159 3.75 -7.50 4.23
C ILE A 159 3.21 -6.38 5.11
N ILE A 160 3.73 -6.30 6.33
CA ILE A 160 3.41 -5.25 7.29
C ILE A 160 4.63 -4.35 7.38
N THR A 161 4.43 -3.04 7.18
CA THR A 161 5.47 -2.02 7.22
C THR A 161 5.06 -0.93 8.20
N LEU A 162 5.93 -0.63 9.15
CA LEU A 162 5.80 0.47 10.10
C LEU A 162 6.85 1.51 9.81
N ILE A 163 6.44 2.75 9.58
CA ILE A 163 7.35 3.88 9.37
C ILE A 163 7.09 4.89 10.47
N CYS A 164 8.10 5.17 11.29
CA CYS A 164 7.96 5.99 12.46
C CYS A 164 9.02 7.09 12.49
N LYS A 165 8.60 8.34 12.74
CA LYS A 165 9.50 9.44 13.12
C LYS A 165 9.88 9.31 14.59
N CYS A 166 10.58 8.22 14.91
CA CYS A 166 11.02 7.84 16.24
C CYS A 166 12.30 7.00 16.15
N SER A 167 12.87 6.60 17.29
CA SER A 167 14.07 5.76 17.33
C SER A 167 13.81 4.33 16.81
N ALA A 168 14.88 3.65 16.39
CA ALA A 168 14.82 2.24 15.99
C ALA A 168 14.24 1.34 17.11
N GLN A 169 14.56 1.63 18.37
CA GLN A 169 14.07 0.85 19.50
C GLN A 169 12.55 1.02 19.69
N GLU A 170 12.03 2.23 19.51
CA GLU A 170 10.60 2.51 19.65
C GLU A 170 9.79 1.86 18.52
N VAL A 171 10.22 1.96 17.26
CA VAL A 171 9.50 1.30 16.16
C VAL A 171 9.51 -0.21 16.30
N VAL A 172 10.59 -0.81 16.84
CA VAL A 172 10.65 -2.25 17.13
C VAL A 172 9.69 -2.63 18.28
N LYS A 173 9.56 -1.80 19.32
CA LYS A 173 8.58 -2.03 20.40
C LYS A 173 7.15 -1.96 19.87
N ILE A 174 6.84 -0.98 19.01
CA ILE A 174 5.54 -0.86 18.35
C ILE A 174 5.30 -2.08 17.47
N ALA A 175 6.28 -2.49 16.65
CA ALA A 175 6.19 -3.69 15.81
C ALA A 175 5.90 -4.94 16.65
N ALA A 176 6.60 -5.14 17.76
CA ALA A 176 6.36 -6.29 18.64
C ALA A 176 4.93 -6.30 19.21
N SER A 177 4.30 -5.14 19.43
CA SER A 177 2.94 -5.03 19.95
C SER A 177 1.85 -5.25 18.90
N THR A 178 2.20 -5.27 17.61
CA THR A 178 1.28 -5.62 16.51
C THR A 178 1.09 -7.13 16.35
N LEU A 179 2.06 -7.92 16.81
CA LEU A 179 2.06 -9.37 16.68
C LEU A 179 1.26 -9.99 17.82
N PRO A 180 0.42 -11.02 17.56
CA PRO A 180 -0.23 -11.77 18.62
C PRO A 180 0.81 -12.39 19.58
N GLU A 181 0.39 -12.65 20.81
CA GLU A 181 1.19 -13.46 21.73
C GLU A 181 1.21 -14.91 21.24
N PRO A 182 2.35 -15.63 21.38
CA PRO A 182 2.47 -17.03 20.98
C PRO A 182 1.61 -17.97 21.83
#